data_AF-A0AA40BR42-F1
#
_entry.id   AF-A0AA40BR42-F1
#
_cell.length_a   1.000
_cell.length_b   1.000
_cell.length_c   1.000
_cell.angle_alpha   90.00
_cell.angle_beta   90.00
_cell.angle_gamma   90.00
#
_symmetry.space_group_name_H-M   'P 1'
#
loop_
_entity.id
_entity.type
_entity.pdbx_description
1 polymer ?
#
loop_
_entity_poly.entity_id
_entity_poly.type
_entity_poly.pdbx_seq_one_letter_code
_entity_poly.pdbx_strand_id
1 'polypeptide(L)'
;MSFELFFDLLYVGILAFNADHVSEDAANSQELLRFIITFLMSWKIWADVQQLIGWFETNDILQRVKILFLIACLLGQTTNMLQTFNATFDTFTQLVGFYLAARLFIAADFALTAFLVPSVRGMMISQIANILIGAALLIGATTIPGITHHADADAAAAPLEHRAEAGAETAESTQRAGRLVLVFLALAVDNFGAIVPILLFRYANTHTNHIAKRIGYFYEFYPAINIEHKVERTNAFVSLVFGYSVVAMIFQNAGSFALNAFLGKAVLGLTQAYIFNWLYFEVDGANIATHAIRRSHNSAVIWQHAHLAFIMAYVLGASALSMMVVATDVGNAPLDELTPFYQHRSAPDVSLALRLYYCVGFAVALIGMALISLSHEHKLPVAVCRVPKWLRLCNRLAVCVVFLCLPAAGDRLNSLELIGLATGLMVWILAVELWGKSCKLQSFVWEEDETRCRYTARCARRKLEDAMKSDGEVDVVELGRSEKTAALAMS
;
A
#
# COMPACT_ATOMS: atom_id res chain seq x y z
N MET A 1 -2.83 -15.71 -14.65
CA MET A 1 -3.81 -15.44 -13.56
C MET A 1 -3.63 -16.28 -12.28
N SER A 2 -3.76 -17.62 -12.26
CA SER A 2 -3.80 -18.35 -10.95
C SER A 2 -2.48 -18.31 -10.15
N PHE A 3 -1.32 -18.43 -10.80
CA PHE A 3 -0.03 -18.40 -10.12
C PHE A 3 0.37 -17.01 -9.62
N GLU A 4 -0.10 -15.96 -10.29
CA GLU A 4 0.10 -14.57 -9.88
C GLU A 4 -0.69 -14.24 -8.62
N LEU A 5 -1.95 -14.69 -8.58
CA LEU A 5 -2.78 -14.57 -7.39
C LEU A 5 -2.19 -15.38 -6.22
N PHE A 6 -1.61 -16.55 -6.49
CA PHE A 6 -0.89 -17.33 -5.48
C PHE A 6 0.33 -16.57 -4.91
N PHE A 7 1.11 -15.91 -5.78
CA PHE A 7 2.21 -15.05 -5.34
C PHE A 7 1.71 -13.88 -4.49
N ASP A 8 0.63 -13.23 -4.92
CA ASP A 8 0.02 -12.12 -4.20
C ASP A 8 -0.52 -12.56 -2.82
N LEU A 9 -1.10 -13.76 -2.72
CA LEU A 9 -1.56 -14.35 -1.46
C LEU A 9 -0.41 -14.61 -0.48
N LEU A 10 0.70 -15.22 -0.95
CA LEU A 10 1.90 -15.41 -0.13
C LEU A 10 2.43 -14.06 0.37
N TYR A 11 2.50 -13.07 -0.51
CA TYR A 11 3.01 -11.76 -0.17
C TYR A 11 2.14 -11.06 0.89
N VAL A 12 0.81 -11.12 0.78
CA VAL A 12 -0.09 -10.58 1.83
C VAL A 12 0.16 -11.28 3.18
N GLY A 13 0.34 -12.60 3.19
CA GLY A 13 0.68 -13.33 4.42
C GLY A 13 1.97 -12.84 5.07
N ILE A 14 2.99 -12.53 4.26
CA ILE A 14 4.26 -11.96 4.74
C ILE A 14 4.06 -10.55 5.34
N LEU A 15 3.28 -9.70 4.64
CA LEU A 15 3.00 -8.35 5.11
C LEU A 15 2.32 -8.35 6.48
N ALA A 16 1.34 -9.23 6.65
CA ALA A 16 0.61 -9.31 7.90
C ALA A 16 1.43 -9.94 9.02
N PHE A 17 2.22 -10.99 8.74
CA PHE A 17 3.15 -11.55 9.72
C PHE A 17 4.14 -10.50 10.24
N ASN A 18 4.71 -9.70 9.34
CA ASN A 18 5.63 -8.62 9.70
C ASN A 18 4.92 -7.50 10.51
N ALA A 19 3.66 -7.20 10.18
CA ALA A 19 2.87 -6.19 10.88
C ALA A 19 2.37 -6.65 12.26
N ASP A 20 2.00 -7.93 12.42
CA ASP A 20 1.64 -8.54 13.70
C ASP A 20 2.81 -8.42 14.68
N HIS A 21 4.01 -8.80 14.25
CA HIS A 21 5.17 -8.80 15.13
C HIS A 21 5.60 -7.39 15.59
N VAL A 22 5.52 -6.36 14.74
CA VAL A 22 5.77 -4.96 15.17
C VAL A 22 4.69 -4.44 16.14
N SER A 23 3.46 -4.95 16.07
CA SER A 23 2.36 -4.53 16.94
C SER A 23 2.38 -5.26 18.29
N GLU A 24 2.86 -6.51 18.33
CA GLU A 24 3.13 -7.26 19.56
C GLU A 24 4.19 -6.55 20.41
N ASP A 25 5.30 -6.12 19.80
CA ASP A 25 6.40 -5.42 20.46
C ASP A 25 6.35 -3.90 20.28
N ALA A 26 5.15 -3.31 20.20
CA ALA A 26 4.95 -1.90 19.85
C ALA A 26 5.70 -0.91 20.75
N ALA A 27 6.02 -1.27 21.99
CA ALA A 27 6.80 -0.42 22.90
C ALA A 27 8.23 -0.15 22.40
N ASN A 28 8.80 -1.04 21.57
CA ASN A 28 10.14 -0.88 21.04
C ASN A 28 10.13 -0.11 19.71
N SER A 29 10.61 1.13 19.75
CA SER A 29 10.69 2.01 18.57
C SER A 29 11.55 1.45 17.42
N GLN A 30 12.49 0.53 17.71
CA GLN A 30 13.32 -0.11 16.68
C GLN A 30 12.50 -1.06 15.80
N GLU A 31 11.38 -1.57 16.31
CA GLU A 31 10.52 -2.51 15.59
C GLU A 31 9.79 -1.84 14.43
N LEU A 32 9.38 -0.59 14.60
CA LEU A 32 8.81 0.21 13.50
C LEU A 32 9.82 0.41 12.37
N LEU A 33 11.07 0.72 12.73
CA LEU A 33 12.15 0.89 11.75
C LEU A 33 12.41 -0.41 10.98
N ARG A 34 12.50 -1.53 11.69
CA ARG A 34 12.64 -2.86 11.10
C ARG A 34 11.48 -3.16 10.16
N PHE A 35 10.24 -2.93 10.61
CA PHE A 35 9.02 -3.11 9.81
C PHE A 35 9.06 -2.30 8.50
N ILE A 36 9.41 -1.01 8.57
CA ILE A 36 9.47 -0.14 7.38
C ILE A 36 10.51 -0.67 6.37
N ILE A 37 11.70 -1.05 6.84
CA ILE A 37 12.78 -1.56 5.98
C ILE A 37 12.34 -2.87 5.31
N THR A 38 11.88 -3.84 6.10
CA THR A 38 11.49 -5.16 5.58
C THR A 38 10.27 -5.06 4.68
N PHE A 39 9.30 -4.20 5.00
CA PHE A 39 8.15 -3.91 4.14
C PHE A 39 8.58 -3.36 2.78
N LEU A 40 9.44 -2.33 2.75
CA LEU A 40 9.90 -1.71 1.50
C LEU A 40 10.68 -2.69 0.62
N MET A 41 11.51 -3.55 1.23
CA MET A 41 12.22 -4.59 0.51
C MET A 41 11.24 -5.59 -0.12
N SER A 42 10.29 -6.11 0.64
CA SER A 42 9.32 -7.08 0.11
C SER A 42 8.36 -6.44 -0.92
N TRP A 43 7.96 -5.19 -0.71
CA TRP A 43 7.24 -4.39 -1.71
C TRP A 43 8.00 -4.28 -3.01
N LYS A 44 9.31 -4.03 -2.93
CA LYS A 44 10.14 -3.91 -4.13
C LYS A 44 10.16 -5.20 -4.94
N ILE A 45 10.32 -6.36 -4.30
CA ILE A 45 10.26 -7.67 -4.96
C ILE A 45 8.89 -7.87 -5.60
N TRP A 46 7.80 -7.60 -4.86
CA TRP A 46 6.45 -7.70 -5.41
C TRP A 46 6.27 -6.80 -6.64
N ALA A 47 6.68 -5.54 -6.56
CA ALA A 47 6.60 -4.57 -7.65
C ALA A 47 7.44 -4.99 -8.89
N ASP A 48 8.59 -5.63 -8.69
CA ASP A 48 9.38 -6.18 -9.80
C ASP A 48 8.66 -7.35 -10.48
N VAL A 49 8.08 -8.26 -9.72
CA VAL A 49 7.30 -9.37 -10.28
C VAL A 49 6.12 -8.84 -11.10
N GLN A 50 5.42 -7.82 -10.59
CA GLN A 50 4.37 -7.11 -11.33
C GLN A 50 4.89 -6.51 -12.65
N GLN A 51 6.06 -5.87 -12.60
CA GLN A 51 6.66 -5.21 -13.75
C GLN A 51 7.17 -6.21 -14.80
N LEU A 52 7.82 -7.29 -14.36
CA LEU A 52 8.32 -8.36 -15.22
C LEU A 52 7.17 -8.99 -16.02
N ILE A 53 6.10 -9.36 -15.33
CA ILE A 53 4.91 -9.94 -15.96
C ILE A 53 4.23 -8.90 -16.87
N GLY A 54 4.12 -7.65 -16.41
CA GLY A 54 3.47 -6.59 -17.18
C GLY A 54 4.21 -6.17 -18.46
N TRP A 55 5.52 -6.39 -18.55
CA TRP A 55 6.33 -6.08 -19.74
C TRP A 55 6.53 -7.27 -20.68
N PHE A 56 6.74 -8.47 -20.13
CA PHE A 56 7.18 -9.64 -20.90
C PHE A 56 6.36 -10.88 -20.54
N GLU A 57 5.04 -10.79 -20.69
CA GLU A 57 4.15 -11.93 -20.49
C GLU A 57 4.36 -12.99 -21.60
N THR A 58 4.95 -14.14 -21.25
CA THR A 58 5.14 -15.27 -22.17
C THR A 58 4.32 -16.50 -21.79
N ASN A 59 3.76 -16.52 -20.57
CA ASN A 59 2.94 -17.60 -20.00
C ASN A 59 3.56 -19.01 -20.09
N ASP A 60 4.88 -19.08 -20.25
CA ASP A 60 5.64 -20.31 -20.43
C ASP A 60 6.19 -20.89 -19.10
N ILE A 61 6.83 -22.06 -19.19
CA ILE A 61 7.43 -22.74 -18.03
C ILE A 61 8.59 -21.92 -17.45
N LEU A 62 9.36 -21.22 -18.28
CA LEU A 62 10.48 -20.41 -17.80
C LEU A 62 9.98 -19.25 -16.93
N GLN A 63 8.94 -18.54 -17.33
CA GLN A 63 8.32 -17.48 -16.52
C GLN A 63 7.85 -18.02 -15.17
N ARG A 64 7.25 -19.22 -15.13
CA ARG A 64 6.84 -19.85 -13.88
C ARG A 64 8.02 -20.21 -12.98
N VAL A 65 9.11 -20.74 -13.55
CA VAL A 65 10.34 -21.04 -12.81
C VAL A 65 11.00 -19.75 -12.28
N LYS A 66 11.01 -18.67 -13.07
CA LYS A 66 11.49 -17.35 -12.63
C LYS A 66 10.72 -16.83 -11.43
N ILE A 67 9.39 -16.93 -11.46
CA ILE A 67 8.53 -16.51 -10.34
C ILE A 67 8.71 -17.41 -9.12
N LEU A 68 8.86 -18.72 -9.31
CA LEU A 68 9.13 -19.66 -8.22
C LEU A 68 10.47 -19.34 -7.51
N PHE A 69 11.49 -18.97 -8.27
CA PHE A 69 12.77 -18.50 -7.70
C PHE A 69 12.57 -17.22 -6.87
N LEU A 70 11.82 -16.24 -7.38
CA LEU A 70 11.51 -15.00 -6.65
C LEU A 70 10.68 -15.26 -5.39
N ILE A 71 9.75 -16.23 -5.42
CA ILE A 71 9.02 -16.73 -4.24
C ILE A 71 9.99 -17.28 -3.20
N ALA A 72 10.94 -18.12 -3.61
CA ALA A 72 11.92 -18.71 -2.71
C ALA A 72 12.81 -17.63 -2.07
N CYS A 73 13.25 -16.64 -2.83
CA CYS A 73 14.00 -15.50 -2.29
C CYS A 73 13.15 -14.67 -1.31
N LEU A 74 11.88 -14.39 -1.65
CA LEU A 74 10.98 -13.64 -0.79
C LEU A 74 10.70 -14.38 0.54
N LEU A 75 10.54 -15.71 0.49
CA LEU A 75 10.41 -16.55 1.68
C LEU A 75 11.69 -16.56 2.51
N GLY A 76 12.85 -16.75 1.88
CA GLY A 76 14.15 -16.70 2.55
C GLY A 76 14.45 -15.34 3.18
N GLN A 77 14.00 -14.26 2.54
CA GLN A 77 14.03 -12.93 3.16
C GLN A 77 13.13 -12.91 4.40
N THR A 78 11.89 -13.39 4.29
CA THR A 78 10.90 -13.37 5.39
C THR A 78 11.40 -14.09 6.64
N THR A 79 12.01 -15.26 6.49
CA THR A 79 12.54 -16.03 7.63
C THR A 79 13.67 -15.32 8.38
N ASN A 80 14.32 -14.34 7.76
CA ASN A 80 15.40 -13.55 8.35
C ASN A 80 14.96 -12.13 8.76
N MET A 81 13.69 -11.75 8.60
CA MET A 81 13.21 -10.40 8.93
C MET A 81 13.26 -10.08 10.42
N LEU A 82 12.78 -10.99 11.27
CA LEU A 82 12.53 -10.64 12.67
C LEU A 82 13.81 -10.43 13.48
N GLN A 83 14.89 -11.15 13.18
CA GLN A 83 16.15 -11.00 13.92
C GLN A 83 17.07 -9.94 13.29
N THR A 84 16.59 -9.18 12.31
CA THR A 84 17.38 -8.11 11.67
C THR A 84 17.55 -6.95 12.64
N PHE A 85 18.80 -6.49 12.80
CA PHE A 85 19.22 -5.44 13.75
C PHE A 85 19.08 -5.83 15.23
N ASN A 86 18.95 -7.12 15.54
CA ASN A 86 18.98 -7.61 16.91
C ASN A 86 20.41 -7.53 17.49
N ALA A 87 20.54 -7.21 18.77
CA ALA A 87 21.83 -7.05 19.44
C ALA A 87 22.56 -8.39 19.70
N THR A 88 21.83 -9.50 19.82
CA THR A 88 22.40 -10.82 20.14
C THR A 88 22.64 -11.67 18.89
N PHE A 89 21.68 -11.69 17.95
CA PHE A 89 21.78 -12.46 16.71
C PHE A 89 21.25 -11.64 15.53
N ASP A 90 22.13 -10.97 14.79
CA ASP A 90 21.72 -10.13 13.66
C ASP A 90 21.65 -10.92 12.34
N THR A 91 20.44 -11.13 11.84
CA THR A 91 20.19 -11.85 10.56
C THR A 91 20.18 -10.95 9.32
N PHE A 92 20.60 -9.69 9.45
CA PHE A 92 20.56 -8.73 8.35
C PHE A 92 21.34 -9.16 7.12
N THR A 93 22.52 -9.76 7.28
CA THR A 93 23.33 -10.19 6.13
C THR A 93 22.60 -11.27 5.33
N GLN A 94 21.91 -12.19 6.01
CA GLN A 94 21.07 -13.22 5.39
C GLN A 94 19.84 -12.60 4.72
N LEU A 95 19.16 -11.67 5.39
CA LEU A 95 18.03 -10.90 4.84
C LEU A 95 18.43 -10.22 3.52
N VAL A 96 19.53 -9.45 3.55
CA VAL A 96 20.06 -8.73 2.40
C VAL A 96 20.55 -9.70 1.33
N GLY A 97 21.14 -10.83 1.69
CA GLY A 97 21.57 -11.86 0.75
C GLY A 97 20.43 -12.39 -0.11
N PHE A 98 19.29 -12.75 0.49
CA PHE A 98 18.11 -13.20 -0.26
C PHE A 98 17.47 -12.09 -1.10
N TYR A 99 17.44 -10.86 -0.57
CA TYR A 99 16.96 -9.71 -1.33
C TYR A 99 17.85 -9.42 -2.54
N LEU A 100 19.17 -9.37 -2.37
CA LEU A 100 20.13 -9.18 -3.46
C LEU A 100 20.03 -10.29 -4.50
N ALA A 101 19.84 -11.55 -4.08
CA ALA A 101 19.63 -12.66 -5.00
C ALA A 101 18.41 -12.41 -5.91
N ALA A 102 17.28 -11.97 -5.36
CA ALA A 102 16.11 -11.59 -6.15
C ALA A 102 16.40 -10.42 -7.10
N ARG A 103 17.05 -9.36 -6.60
CA ARG A 103 17.34 -8.14 -7.38
C ARG A 103 18.31 -8.42 -8.53
N LEU A 104 19.42 -9.12 -8.26
CA LEU A 104 20.41 -9.50 -9.27
C LEU A 104 19.85 -10.48 -10.30
N PHE A 105 18.94 -11.36 -9.90
CA PHE A 105 18.21 -12.21 -10.85
C PHE A 105 17.36 -11.40 -11.83
N ILE A 106 16.63 -10.39 -11.34
CA ILE A 106 15.87 -9.47 -12.21
C ILE A 106 16.81 -8.67 -13.12
N ALA A 107 17.96 -8.22 -12.62
CA ALA A 107 18.95 -7.55 -13.45
C ALA A 107 19.50 -8.47 -14.55
N ALA A 108 19.73 -9.75 -14.24
CA ALA A 108 20.16 -10.75 -15.22
C ALA A 108 19.07 -10.99 -16.29
N ASP A 109 17.80 -11.04 -15.89
CA ASP A 109 16.68 -11.16 -16.81
C ASP A 109 16.54 -9.93 -17.74
N PHE A 110 16.70 -8.73 -17.20
CA PHE A 110 16.77 -7.50 -18.00
C PHE A 110 18.01 -7.47 -18.91
N ALA A 111 19.15 -8.01 -18.48
CA ALA A 111 20.35 -8.10 -19.31
C ALA A 111 20.14 -9.07 -20.48
N LEU A 112 19.54 -10.23 -20.22
CA LEU A 112 19.14 -11.19 -21.25
C LEU A 112 18.15 -10.54 -22.23
N THR A 113 17.16 -9.83 -21.72
CA THR A 113 16.15 -9.14 -22.55
C THR A 113 16.77 -8.02 -23.38
N ALA A 114 17.68 -7.23 -22.80
CA ALA A 114 18.46 -6.24 -23.53
C ALA A 114 19.28 -6.89 -24.66
N PHE A 115 19.88 -8.05 -24.41
CA PHE A 115 20.64 -8.77 -25.43
C PHE A 115 19.74 -9.24 -26.58
N LEU A 116 18.62 -9.92 -26.25
CA LEU A 116 17.69 -10.53 -27.20
C LEU A 116 16.83 -9.52 -27.96
N VAL A 117 16.46 -8.39 -27.35
CA VAL A 117 15.55 -7.40 -27.90
C VAL A 117 16.25 -6.04 -27.95
N PRO A 118 16.98 -5.74 -29.05
CA PRO A 118 17.77 -4.52 -29.14
C PRO A 118 17.00 -3.22 -29.00
N SER A 119 15.73 -3.20 -29.42
CA SER A 119 14.88 -2.01 -29.40
C SER A 119 14.61 -1.46 -27.99
N VAL A 120 14.59 -2.32 -26.96
CA VAL A 120 14.33 -1.91 -25.55
C VAL A 120 15.60 -1.80 -24.71
N ARG A 121 16.78 -1.90 -25.33
CA ARG A 121 18.08 -1.95 -24.64
C ARG A 121 18.29 -0.80 -23.67
N GLY A 122 18.01 0.44 -24.09
CA GLY A 122 18.24 1.61 -23.24
C GLY A 122 17.48 1.52 -21.92
N MET A 123 16.19 1.17 -21.99
CA MET A 123 15.35 1.01 -20.80
C MET A 123 15.85 -0.12 -19.89
N MET A 124 16.22 -1.26 -20.46
CA MET A 124 16.75 -2.39 -19.69
C MET A 124 18.07 -2.02 -19.00
N ILE A 125 18.99 -1.37 -19.70
CA ILE A 125 20.27 -0.92 -19.15
C ILE A 125 20.06 0.06 -17.98
N SER A 126 19.11 0.99 -18.10
CA SER A 126 18.79 1.91 -17.01
C SER A 126 18.23 1.20 -15.79
N GLN A 127 17.39 0.17 -15.98
CA GLN A 127 16.88 -0.63 -14.86
C GLN A 127 17.98 -1.47 -14.21
N ILE A 128 18.86 -2.08 -15.01
CA ILE A 128 20.05 -2.79 -14.50
C ILE A 128 20.93 -1.85 -13.68
N ALA A 129 21.22 -0.65 -14.21
CA ALA A 129 22.02 0.35 -13.50
C ALA A 129 21.38 0.72 -12.15
N ASN A 130 20.06 0.92 -12.11
CA ASN A 130 19.35 1.20 -10.87
C ASN A 130 19.50 0.06 -9.84
N ILE A 131 19.34 -1.19 -10.29
CA ILE A 131 19.52 -2.37 -9.45
C ILE A 131 20.95 -2.48 -8.93
N LEU A 132 21.96 -2.28 -9.79
CA LEU A 132 23.37 -2.40 -9.41
C LEU A 132 23.80 -1.32 -8.40
N ILE A 133 23.26 -0.09 -8.53
CA ILE A 133 23.52 0.97 -7.55
C ILE A 133 22.91 0.61 -6.19
N GLY A 134 21.64 0.19 -6.15
CA GLY A 134 21.00 -0.27 -4.92
C GLY A 134 21.73 -1.47 -4.29
N ALA A 135 22.15 -2.43 -5.13
CA ALA A 135 22.89 -3.61 -4.70
C ALA A 135 24.26 -3.26 -4.10
N ALA A 136 25.02 -2.35 -4.74
CA ALA A 136 26.31 -1.92 -4.23
C ALA A 136 26.19 -1.23 -2.85
N LEU A 137 25.17 -0.40 -2.66
CA LEU A 137 24.88 0.24 -1.38
C LEU A 137 24.53 -0.77 -0.29
N LEU A 138 23.72 -1.79 -0.61
CA LEU A 138 23.37 -2.86 0.33
C LEU A 138 24.56 -3.77 0.68
N ILE A 139 25.41 -4.09 -0.30
CA ILE A 139 26.66 -4.83 -0.04
C ILE A 139 27.54 -4.00 0.89
N GLY A 140 27.70 -2.70 0.63
CA GLY A 140 28.40 -1.79 1.54
C GLY A 140 27.79 -1.82 2.95
N ALA A 141 26.46 -1.80 3.07
CA ALA A 141 25.78 -1.90 4.35
C ALA A 141 26.09 -3.21 5.11
N THR A 142 26.24 -4.34 4.42
CA THR A 142 26.60 -5.63 5.06
C THR A 142 28.06 -5.69 5.51
N THR A 143 28.96 -4.91 4.91
CA THR A 143 30.37 -4.85 5.31
C THR A 143 30.60 -4.05 6.60
N ILE A 144 29.62 -3.25 7.01
CA ILE A 144 29.65 -2.59 8.32
C ILE A 144 29.24 -3.64 9.35
N PRO A 145 30.15 -4.05 10.27
CA PRO A 145 29.83 -5.07 11.25
C PRO A 145 28.55 -4.72 12.01
N GLY A 146 27.57 -5.63 12.00
CA GLY A 146 26.61 -5.72 13.09
C GLY A 146 27.33 -6.19 14.36
N ILE A 147 26.69 -6.06 15.51
CA ILE A 147 27.25 -6.45 16.83
C ILE A 147 27.43 -7.97 16.89
N THR A 148 28.38 -8.54 16.15
CA THR A 148 28.84 -9.92 16.27
C THR A 148 30.19 -10.06 15.57
N HIS A 149 31.26 -9.81 16.32
CA HIS A 149 32.44 -10.65 16.24
C HIS A 149 32.82 -11.01 17.68
N HIS A 150 32.89 -12.31 17.94
CA HIS A 150 33.51 -12.96 19.09
C HIS A 150 34.41 -12.01 19.90
N ALA A 151 33.95 -11.62 21.10
CA ALA A 151 34.86 -11.24 22.17
C ALA A 151 35.45 -12.53 22.78
N ASP A 152 36.16 -13.30 21.94
CA ASP A 152 37.25 -14.14 22.42
C ASP A 152 38.45 -13.19 22.58
N ALA A 153 38.46 -12.44 23.67
CA ALA A 153 39.62 -11.66 24.09
C ALA A 153 39.74 -11.75 25.61
N ASP A 154 40.52 -12.74 26.04
CA ASP A 154 41.32 -12.66 27.25
C ASP A 154 41.94 -11.25 27.37
N ALA A 155 41.48 -10.44 28.32
CA ALA A 155 42.20 -9.26 28.78
C ALA A 155 41.88 -9.00 30.24
N ALA A 156 42.75 -9.54 31.08
CA ALA A 156 42.93 -9.10 32.45
C ALA A 156 43.19 -7.59 32.53
N ALA A 157 42.76 -7.01 33.67
CA ALA A 157 43.28 -5.81 34.34
C ALA A 157 42.54 -4.46 34.19
N ALA A 158 41.92 -4.10 35.31
CA ALA A 158 41.93 -2.79 36.00
C ALA A 158 40.84 -1.74 35.66
N PRO A 159 40.44 -0.91 36.67
CA PRO A 159 39.18 -0.17 36.67
C PRO A 159 39.33 1.23 36.06
N LEU A 160 38.83 1.38 34.83
CA LEU A 160 38.49 2.66 34.17
C LEU A 160 37.16 2.50 33.38
N GLU A 161 36.21 1.77 33.96
CA GLU A 161 35.03 1.22 33.28
C GLU A 161 34.14 2.31 32.64
N HIS A 162 33.88 3.43 33.32
CA HIS A 162 32.90 4.41 32.83
C HIS A 162 33.31 5.23 31.58
N ARG A 163 34.61 5.43 31.30
CA ARG A 163 35.07 6.20 30.11
C ARG A 163 35.26 5.31 28.89
N ALA A 164 35.58 4.03 29.08
CA ALA A 164 35.74 3.07 28.01
C ALA A 164 34.39 2.58 27.49
N GLU A 165 33.43 2.33 28.39
CA GLU A 165 32.06 1.95 28.05
C GLU A 165 31.34 3.05 27.23
N ALA A 166 31.45 4.30 27.67
CA ALA A 166 30.87 5.44 26.95
C ALA A 166 31.45 5.62 25.53
N GLY A 167 32.72 5.28 25.32
CA GLY A 167 33.37 5.30 24.00
C GLY A 167 32.95 4.15 23.09
N ALA A 168 32.68 2.97 23.67
CA ALA A 168 32.20 1.79 22.94
C ALA A 168 30.74 1.98 22.47
N GLU A 169 29.86 2.48 23.34
CA GLU A 169 28.45 2.76 23.01
C GLU A 169 28.31 3.83 21.90
N THR A 170 29.16 4.86 21.93
CA THR A 170 29.18 5.90 20.88
C THR A 170 29.72 5.37 19.54
N ALA A 171 30.69 4.46 19.56
CA ALA A 171 31.17 3.82 18.35
C ALA A 171 30.11 2.88 17.73
N GLU A 172 29.43 2.08 18.56
CA GLU A 172 28.40 1.13 18.14
C GLU A 172 27.17 1.85 17.54
N SER A 173 26.69 2.90 18.19
CA SER A 173 25.60 3.72 17.66
C SER A 173 25.95 4.40 16.34
N THR A 174 27.21 4.84 16.17
CA THR A 174 27.70 5.44 14.91
C THR A 174 27.75 4.40 13.78
N GLN A 175 28.23 3.19 14.05
CA GLN A 175 28.25 2.10 13.06
C GLN A 175 26.83 1.69 12.65
N ARG A 176 25.92 1.54 13.62
CA ARG A 176 24.51 1.24 13.36
C ARG A 176 23.85 2.33 12.51
N ALA A 177 24.10 3.59 12.83
CA ALA A 177 23.59 4.72 12.04
C ALA A 177 24.14 4.70 10.61
N GLY A 178 25.45 4.48 10.43
CA GLY A 178 26.08 4.38 9.10
C GLY A 178 25.47 3.26 8.24
N ARG A 179 25.21 2.10 8.83
CA ARG A 179 24.54 0.99 8.16
C ARG A 179 23.10 1.34 7.75
N LEU A 180 22.33 1.96 8.64
CA LEU A 180 20.96 2.39 8.33
C LEU A 180 20.91 3.43 7.20
N VAL A 181 21.85 4.38 7.18
CA VAL A 181 21.94 5.39 6.10
C VAL A 181 22.11 4.70 4.75
N LEU A 182 23.02 3.74 4.63
CA LEU A 182 23.22 2.99 3.38
C LEU A 182 21.98 2.19 2.97
N VAL A 183 21.30 1.56 3.94
CA VAL A 183 20.04 0.84 3.68
C VAL A 183 18.98 1.78 3.14
N PHE A 184 18.74 2.92 3.77
CA PHE A 184 17.75 3.88 3.30
C PHE A 184 18.09 4.47 1.93
N LEU A 185 19.36 4.77 1.66
CA LEU A 185 19.80 5.20 0.34
C LEU A 185 19.54 4.13 -0.71
N ALA A 186 19.86 2.86 -0.40
CA ALA A 186 19.60 1.75 -1.31
C ALA A 186 18.10 1.57 -1.58
N LEU A 187 17.26 1.61 -0.54
CA LEU A 187 15.80 1.49 -0.68
C LEU A 187 15.20 2.67 -1.46
N ALA A 188 15.75 3.88 -1.29
CA ALA A 188 15.33 5.05 -2.04
C ALA A 188 15.66 4.89 -3.54
N VAL A 189 16.87 4.45 -3.86
CA VAL A 189 17.27 4.13 -5.25
C VAL A 189 16.37 3.04 -5.83
N ASP A 190 16.13 1.96 -5.08
CA ASP A 190 15.32 0.84 -5.55
C ASP A 190 13.85 1.24 -5.81
N ASN A 191 13.23 1.99 -4.91
CA ASN A 191 11.79 2.33 -5.00
C ASN A 191 11.50 3.53 -5.92
N PHE A 192 12.42 4.51 -6.00
CA PHE A 192 12.20 5.75 -6.75
C PHE A 192 13.06 5.87 -8.02
N GLY A 193 14.11 5.06 -8.17
CA GLY A 193 15.04 5.16 -9.31
C GLY A 193 14.39 4.91 -10.67
N ALA A 194 13.28 4.15 -10.71
CA ALA A 194 12.49 3.95 -11.94
C ALA A 194 11.84 5.24 -12.46
N ILE A 195 11.74 6.31 -11.65
CA ILE A 195 11.26 7.62 -12.09
C ILE A 195 12.26 8.28 -13.05
N VAL A 196 13.57 8.06 -12.85
CA VAL A 196 14.64 8.68 -13.64
C VAL A 196 14.53 8.38 -15.15
N PRO A 197 14.46 7.11 -15.60
CA PRO A 197 14.32 6.82 -17.03
C PRO A 197 13.01 7.37 -17.62
N ILE A 198 11.93 7.43 -16.84
CA ILE A 198 10.65 8.04 -17.28
C ILE A 198 10.83 9.55 -17.53
N LEU A 199 11.51 10.26 -16.62
CA LEU A 199 11.78 11.69 -16.78
C LEU A 199 12.73 11.97 -17.96
N LEU A 200 13.74 11.13 -18.16
CA LEU A 200 14.67 11.24 -19.30
C LEU A 200 13.96 11.01 -20.63
N PHE A 201 13.11 9.96 -20.72
CA PHE A 201 12.29 9.70 -21.90
C PHE A 201 11.34 10.88 -22.20
N ARG A 202 10.72 11.46 -21.17
CA ARG A 202 9.89 12.65 -21.31
C ARG A 202 10.69 13.86 -21.79
N TYR A 203 11.87 14.09 -21.24
CA TYR A 203 12.74 15.19 -21.67
C TYR A 203 13.11 15.07 -23.15
N ALA A 204 13.46 13.86 -23.60
CA ALA A 204 13.75 13.57 -25.00
C ALA A 204 12.58 13.88 -25.94
N ASN A 205 11.35 13.58 -25.52
CA ASN A 205 10.15 13.80 -26.34
C ASN A 205 9.61 15.24 -26.32
N THR A 206 10.07 16.08 -25.39
CA THR A 206 9.58 17.46 -25.22
C THR A 206 10.55 18.52 -25.73
N HIS A 207 11.82 18.16 -25.94
CA HIS A 207 12.89 19.09 -26.32
C HIS A 207 13.55 18.66 -27.62
N THR A 208 14.02 19.62 -28.43
CA THR A 208 14.65 19.35 -29.74
C THR A 208 16.18 19.46 -29.73
N ASN A 209 16.77 19.76 -28.57
CA ASN A 209 18.22 19.99 -28.40
C ASN A 209 19.04 18.73 -28.69
N HIS A 210 20.34 18.88 -28.97
CA HIS A 210 21.23 17.75 -29.28
C HIS A 210 21.27 16.68 -28.16
N ILE A 211 21.20 17.11 -26.90
CA ILE A 211 21.12 16.20 -25.74
C ILE A 211 19.82 15.39 -25.77
N ALA A 212 18.69 16.03 -26.06
CA ALA A 212 17.38 15.36 -26.14
C ALA A 212 17.36 14.32 -27.27
N LYS A 213 17.96 14.64 -28.43
CA LYS A 213 18.12 13.66 -29.53
C LYS A 213 18.97 12.46 -29.13
N ARG A 214 20.08 12.66 -28.42
CA ARG A 214 20.91 11.55 -27.90
C ARG A 214 20.16 10.67 -26.91
N ILE A 215 19.41 11.28 -25.99
CA ILE A 215 18.59 10.54 -25.01
C ILE A 215 17.46 9.79 -25.74
N GLY A 216 16.80 10.42 -26.73
CA GLY A 216 15.76 9.79 -27.53
C GLY A 216 16.27 8.59 -28.33
N TYR A 217 17.49 8.67 -28.88
CA TYR A 217 18.12 7.52 -29.55
C TYR A 217 18.44 6.39 -28.56
N PHE A 218 18.87 6.71 -27.34
CA PHE A 218 19.12 5.70 -26.31
C PHE A 218 17.82 5.03 -25.83
N TYR A 219 16.74 5.80 -25.66
CA TYR A 219 15.41 5.31 -25.29
C TYR A 219 14.48 5.27 -26.51
N GLU A 220 14.89 4.57 -27.58
CA GLU A 220 14.09 4.48 -28.80
C GLU A 220 12.71 3.84 -28.54
N PHE A 221 12.66 2.81 -27.69
CA PHE A 221 11.43 2.13 -27.32
C PHE A 221 11.28 1.97 -25.80
N TYR A 222 10.07 2.23 -25.30
CA TYR A 222 9.68 1.95 -23.93
C TYR A 222 8.76 0.73 -23.89
N PRO A 223 9.08 -0.34 -23.14
CA PRO A 223 8.23 -1.52 -23.06
C PRO A 223 6.81 -1.15 -22.61
N ALA A 224 5.82 -1.48 -23.43
CA ALA A 224 4.42 -1.24 -23.11
C ALA A 224 4.01 -2.11 -21.92
N ILE A 225 3.20 -1.53 -21.02
CA ILE A 225 2.59 -2.26 -19.91
C ILE A 225 1.13 -2.50 -20.28
N ASN A 226 0.64 -3.73 -20.10
CA ASN A 226 -0.80 -3.99 -20.13
C ASN A 226 -1.45 -3.31 -18.92
N ILE A 227 -2.07 -2.14 -19.15
CA ILE A 227 -2.61 -1.28 -18.10
C ILE A 227 -3.79 -1.95 -17.42
N GLU A 228 -4.68 -2.58 -18.19
CA GLU A 228 -5.86 -3.29 -17.70
C GLU A 228 -5.45 -4.39 -16.73
N HIS A 229 -4.51 -5.23 -17.15
CA HIS A 229 -3.99 -6.31 -16.32
C HIS A 229 -3.30 -5.78 -15.04
N LYS A 230 -2.47 -4.73 -15.15
CA LYS A 230 -1.82 -4.13 -13.97
C LYS A 230 -2.84 -3.56 -12.97
N VAL A 231 -3.89 -2.91 -13.45
CA VAL A 231 -4.96 -2.35 -12.60
C VAL A 231 -5.75 -3.47 -11.95
N GLU A 232 -6.16 -4.48 -12.72
CA GLU A 232 -6.89 -5.65 -12.21
C GLU A 232 -6.08 -6.37 -11.12
N ARG A 233 -4.78 -6.59 -11.34
CA ARG A 233 -3.91 -7.26 -10.37
C ARG A 233 -3.68 -6.42 -9.11
N THR A 234 -3.53 -5.10 -9.24
CA THR A 234 -3.42 -4.20 -8.08
C THR A 234 -4.70 -4.22 -7.26
N ASN A 235 -5.87 -4.20 -7.92
CA ASN A 235 -7.17 -4.30 -7.27
C ASN A 235 -7.36 -5.64 -6.55
N ALA A 236 -7.01 -6.76 -7.21
CA ALA A 236 -7.06 -8.08 -6.59
C ALA A 236 -6.14 -8.17 -5.36
N PHE A 237 -4.93 -7.61 -5.44
CA PHE A 237 -4.01 -7.53 -4.32
C PHE A 237 -4.57 -6.70 -3.15
N VAL A 238 -5.16 -5.54 -3.42
CA VAL A 238 -5.81 -4.72 -2.38
C VAL A 238 -6.97 -5.46 -1.72
N SER A 239 -7.79 -6.21 -2.48
CA SER A 239 -8.82 -7.08 -1.92
C SER A 239 -8.24 -8.13 -0.98
N LEU A 240 -7.10 -8.74 -1.32
CA LEU A 240 -6.44 -9.72 -0.45
C LEU A 240 -5.91 -9.07 0.84
N VAL A 241 -5.34 -7.86 0.75
CA VAL A 241 -4.89 -7.09 1.93
C VAL A 241 -6.06 -6.81 2.88
N PHE A 242 -7.21 -6.35 2.35
CA PHE A 242 -8.42 -6.17 3.14
C PHE A 242 -8.92 -7.50 3.72
N GLY A 243 -8.94 -8.57 2.91
CA GLY A 243 -9.37 -9.90 3.35
C GLY A 243 -8.52 -10.46 4.50
N TYR A 244 -7.20 -10.27 4.46
CA TYR A 244 -6.33 -10.72 5.54
C TYR A 244 -6.59 -9.94 6.85
N SER A 245 -6.83 -8.63 6.76
CA SER A 245 -7.18 -7.85 7.95
C SER A 245 -8.45 -8.35 8.64
N VAL A 246 -9.40 -8.92 7.90
CA VAL A 246 -10.59 -9.58 8.48
C VAL A 246 -10.21 -10.83 9.25
N VAL A 247 -9.30 -11.65 8.72
CA VAL A 247 -8.78 -12.85 9.42
C VAL A 247 -8.09 -12.46 10.73
N ALA A 248 -7.31 -11.37 10.72
CA ALA A 248 -6.62 -10.87 11.92
C ALA A 248 -7.59 -10.37 13.03
N MET A 249 -8.84 -10.03 12.71
CA MET A 249 -9.84 -9.62 13.71
C MET A 249 -10.51 -10.81 14.42
N ILE A 250 -10.31 -12.04 13.92
CA ILE A 250 -10.90 -13.22 14.52
C ILE A 250 -10.12 -13.56 15.80
N PHE A 251 -10.84 -13.73 16.91
CA PHE A 251 -10.31 -14.29 18.15
C PHE A 251 -11.06 -15.58 18.51
N GLN A 252 -10.47 -16.39 19.38
CA GLN A 252 -11.09 -17.63 19.85
C GLN A 252 -11.54 -17.49 21.30
N ASN A 253 -12.84 -17.71 21.52
CA ASN A 253 -13.46 -17.75 22.84
C ASN A 253 -13.46 -19.19 23.38
N ALA A 254 -12.96 -19.36 24.60
CA ALA A 254 -12.99 -20.57 25.42
C ALA A 254 -14.02 -20.49 26.57
N GLY A 255 -14.65 -19.32 26.75
CA GLY A 255 -15.66 -19.06 27.77
C GLY A 255 -17.06 -19.58 27.43
N SER A 256 -17.94 -19.56 28.44
CA SER A 256 -19.33 -20.03 28.32
C SER A 256 -20.29 -18.98 27.73
N PHE A 257 -19.94 -17.70 27.80
CA PHE A 257 -20.75 -16.59 27.28
C PHE A 257 -19.97 -15.83 26.19
N ALA A 258 -20.60 -15.63 25.03
CA ALA A 258 -19.91 -15.09 23.85
C ALA A 258 -20.05 -13.58 23.65
N LEU A 259 -20.94 -12.90 24.41
CA LEU A 259 -21.19 -11.47 24.27
C LEU A 259 -20.34 -10.65 25.25
N ASN A 260 -19.05 -10.56 24.96
CA ASN A 260 -18.08 -9.78 25.73
C ASN A 260 -17.52 -8.59 24.93
N ALA A 261 -16.70 -7.75 25.57
CA ALA A 261 -16.11 -6.58 24.94
C ALA A 261 -15.19 -6.95 23.76
N PHE A 262 -14.55 -8.13 23.78
CA PHE A 262 -13.72 -8.60 22.66
C PHE A 262 -14.57 -8.75 21.40
N LEU A 263 -15.76 -9.35 21.50
CA LEU A 263 -16.68 -9.45 20.36
C LEU A 263 -17.11 -8.07 19.85
N GLY A 264 -17.44 -7.14 20.76
CA GLY A 264 -17.80 -5.77 20.38
C GLY A 264 -16.69 -5.06 19.60
N LYS A 265 -15.44 -5.14 20.10
CA LYS A 265 -14.26 -4.61 19.42
C LYS A 265 -14.03 -5.28 18.06
N ALA A 266 -14.17 -6.59 17.98
CA ALA A 266 -14.01 -7.35 16.73
C ALA A 266 -15.05 -6.96 15.67
N VAL A 267 -16.32 -6.81 16.04
CA VAL A 267 -17.40 -6.36 15.13
C VAL A 267 -17.14 -4.95 14.62
N LEU A 268 -16.72 -4.04 15.50
CA LEU A 268 -16.35 -2.68 15.11
C LEU A 268 -15.14 -2.68 14.17
N GLY A 269 -14.13 -3.52 14.45
CA GLY A 269 -12.96 -3.67 13.58
C GLY A 269 -13.30 -4.24 12.20
N LEU A 270 -14.16 -5.26 12.14
CA LEU A 270 -14.69 -5.79 10.89
C LEU A 270 -15.45 -4.73 10.10
N THR A 271 -16.25 -3.91 10.79
CA THR A 271 -16.96 -2.78 10.17
C THR A 271 -15.98 -1.80 9.54
N GLN A 272 -14.86 -1.49 10.20
CA GLN A 272 -13.84 -0.61 9.63
C GLN A 272 -13.18 -1.21 8.38
N ALA A 273 -12.80 -2.49 8.41
CA ALA A 273 -12.25 -3.19 7.24
C ALA A 273 -13.23 -3.18 6.06
N TYR A 274 -14.52 -3.40 6.34
CA TYR A 274 -15.59 -3.32 5.32
C TYR A 274 -15.73 -1.90 4.75
N ILE A 275 -15.66 -0.84 5.57
CA ILE A 275 -15.72 0.55 5.10
C ILE A 275 -14.53 0.88 4.19
N PHE A 276 -13.31 0.46 4.56
CA PHE A 276 -12.13 0.66 3.70
C PHE A 276 -12.31 -0.02 2.34
N ASN A 277 -12.81 -1.26 2.32
CA ASN A 277 -13.13 -1.98 1.09
C ASN A 277 -14.17 -1.22 0.25
N TRP A 278 -15.27 -0.78 0.87
CA TRP A 278 -16.33 -0.01 0.22
C TRP A 278 -15.78 1.30 -0.38
N LEU A 279 -15.01 2.07 0.39
CA LEU A 279 -14.41 3.31 -0.08
C LEU A 279 -13.49 3.07 -1.29
N TYR A 280 -12.70 2.00 -1.27
CA TYR A 280 -11.75 1.71 -2.35
C TYR A 280 -12.46 1.30 -3.65
N PHE A 281 -13.33 0.29 -3.60
CA PHE A 281 -13.93 -0.31 -4.80
C PHE A 281 -15.15 0.45 -5.31
N GLU A 282 -16.08 0.78 -4.42
CA GLU A 282 -17.41 1.29 -4.80
C GLU A 282 -17.48 2.84 -4.79
N VAL A 283 -16.62 3.51 -4.03
CA VAL A 283 -16.54 4.98 -4.04
C VAL A 283 -15.44 5.46 -4.99
N ASP A 284 -14.19 5.13 -4.71
CA ASP A 284 -13.04 5.63 -5.46
C ASP A 284 -12.87 4.89 -6.81
N GLY A 285 -13.18 3.60 -6.86
CA GLY A 285 -13.11 2.75 -8.06
C GLY A 285 -14.27 2.88 -9.05
N ALA A 286 -15.40 3.46 -8.64
CA ALA A 286 -16.60 3.51 -9.46
C ALA A 286 -16.58 4.64 -10.51
N ASN A 287 -17.13 4.41 -11.70
CA ASN A 287 -17.30 5.42 -12.77
C ASN A 287 -16.00 6.12 -13.21
N ILE A 288 -14.86 5.43 -13.22
CA ILE A 288 -13.59 5.98 -13.71
C ILE A 288 -13.70 6.20 -15.24
N ALA A 289 -13.56 7.46 -15.66
CA ALA A 289 -13.52 7.86 -17.07
C ALA A 289 -12.18 7.51 -17.70
N THR A 290 -11.11 7.92 -17.04
CA THR A 290 -9.73 7.72 -17.46
C THR A 290 -8.92 7.33 -16.24
N HIS A 291 -8.32 6.15 -16.30
CA HIS A 291 -7.49 5.62 -15.22
C HIS A 291 -6.25 6.50 -15.01
N ALA A 292 -5.73 6.60 -13.78
CA ALA A 292 -4.60 7.46 -13.42
C ALA A 292 -3.36 7.20 -14.29
N ILE A 293 -3.08 5.93 -14.58
CA ILE A 293 -1.97 5.49 -15.45
C ILE A 293 -2.14 6.00 -16.89
N ARG A 294 -3.38 6.11 -17.40
CA ARG A 294 -3.69 6.60 -18.76
C ARG A 294 -3.74 8.12 -18.85
N ARG A 295 -4.09 8.78 -17.74
CA ARG A 295 -4.33 10.22 -17.68
C ARG A 295 -3.06 11.03 -17.86
N SER A 296 -2.05 10.78 -17.02
CA SER A 296 -0.77 11.48 -17.09
C SER A 296 0.31 10.72 -16.33
N HIS A 297 1.58 10.95 -16.67
CA HIS A 297 2.70 10.35 -15.94
C HIS A 297 2.71 10.76 -14.45
N ASN A 298 2.37 12.01 -14.12
CA ASN A 298 2.27 12.46 -12.73
C ASN A 298 1.19 11.69 -11.97
N SER A 299 0.01 11.55 -12.58
CA SER A 299 -1.08 10.75 -12.03
C SER A 299 -0.69 9.28 -11.87
N ALA A 300 0.08 8.71 -12.80
CA ALA A 300 0.58 7.35 -12.72
C ALA A 300 1.57 7.14 -11.56
N VAL A 301 2.51 8.08 -11.37
CA VAL A 301 3.49 8.05 -10.27
C VAL A 301 2.80 8.21 -8.93
N ILE A 302 1.89 9.19 -8.81
CA ILE A 302 1.10 9.39 -7.58
C ILE A 302 0.28 8.14 -7.28
N TRP A 303 -0.41 7.56 -8.28
CA TRP A 303 -1.19 6.35 -8.10
C TRP A 303 -0.33 5.18 -7.61
N GLN A 304 0.84 4.94 -8.21
CA GLN A 304 1.73 3.83 -7.83
C GLN A 304 2.28 4.00 -6.40
N HIS A 305 2.71 5.20 -6.01
CA HIS A 305 3.31 5.44 -4.68
C HIS A 305 2.27 5.64 -3.59
N ALA A 306 1.08 6.15 -3.93
CA ALA A 306 -0.03 6.23 -2.99
C ALA A 306 -0.50 4.83 -2.59
N HIS A 307 -0.50 3.84 -3.49
CA HIS A 307 -0.78 2.43 -3.12
C HIS A 307 0.26 1.86 -2.15
N LEU A 308 1.55 2.14 -2.37
CA LEU A 308 2.61 1.74 -1.44
C LEU A 308 2.35 2.28 -0.03
N ALA A 309 2.14 3.59 0.09
CA ALA A 309 1.90 4.25 1.37
C ALA A 309 0.59 3.76 2.03
N PHE A 310 -0.48 3.64 1.23
CA PHE A 310 -1.77 3.14 1.67
C PHE A 310 -1.66 1.74 2.28
N ILE A 311 -1.07 0.79 1.55
CA ILE A 311 -1.04 -0.62 1.96
C ILE A 311 -0.14 -0.80 3.19
N MET A 312 1.03 -0.14 3.22
CA MET A 312 1.92 -0.18 4.39
C MET A 312 1.22 0.32 5.66
N ALA A 313 0.57 1.48 5.57
CA ALA A 313 -0.11 2.09 6.69
C ALA A 313 -1.36 1.33 7.12
N TYR A 314 -2.13 0.80 6.15
CA TYR A 314 -3.32 0.01 6.42
C TYR A 314 -2.98 -1.29 7.14
N VAL A 315 -1.99 -2.05 6.67
CA VAL A 315 -1.62 -3.33 7.30
C VAL A 315 -1.08 -3.10 8.71
N LEU A 316 -0.27 -2.06 8.93
CA LEU A 316 0.19 -1.68 10.27
C LEU A 316 -0.97 -1.30 11.19
N GLY A 317 -1.91 -0.48 10.70
CA GLY A 317 -3.08 -0.07 11.48
C GLY A 317 -4.04 -1.23 11.78
N ALA A 318 -4.23 -2.15 10.84
CA ALA A 318 -5.06 -3.33 11.00
C ALA A 318 -4.46 -4.32 12.01
N SER A 319 -3.14 -4.47 12.01
CA SER A 319 -2.44 -5.25 13.04
C SER A 319 -2.53 -4.60 14.43
N ALA A 320 -2.38 -3.28 14.51
CA ALA A 320 -2.57 -2.59 15.78
C ALA A 320 -4.00 -2.74 16.32
N LEU A 321 -4.99 -2.73 15.42
CA LEU A 321 -6.38 -2.99 15.76
C LEU A 321 -6.60 -4.42 16.29
N SER A 322 -5.97 -5.45 15.71
CA SER A 322 -6.14 -6.83 16.19
C SER A 322 -5.59 -7.02 17.61
N MET A 323 -4.49 -6.35 17.95
CA MET A 323 -3.99 -6.30 19.33
C MET A 323 -4.98 -5.62 20.27
N MET A 324 -5.61 -4.51 19.84
CA MET A 324 -6.60 -3.81 20.65
C MET A 324 -7.90 -4.59 20.83
N VAL A 325 -8.29 -5.41 19.85
CA VAL A 325 -9.47 -6.29 19.95
C VAL A 325 -9.36 -7.22 21.15
N VAL A 326 -8.17 -7.73 21.46
CA VAL A 326 -7.92 -8.63 22.60
C VAL A 326 -7.45 -7.92 23.87
N ALA A 327 -7.40 -6.58 23.89
CA ALA A 327 -7.01 -5.82 25.08
C ALA A 327 -8.06 -5.94 26.21
N THR A 328 -7.61 -5.96 27.46
CA THR A 328 -8.45 -6.19 28.66
C THR A 328 -8.75 -4.92 29.48
N ASP A 329 -8.49 -3.76 28.91
CA ASP A 329 -8.67 -2.42 29.48
C ASP A 329 -10.14 -2.01 29.73
N VAL A 330 -11.11 -2.91 29.52
CA VAL A 330 -12.56 -2.67 29.67
C VAL A 330 -13.13 -3.70 30.62
N GLY A 331 -14.06 -3.30 31.50
CA GLY A 331 -14.60 -4.17 32.56
C GLY A 331 -15.31 -5.46 32.09
N ASN A 332 -15.75 -5.55 30.83
CA ASN A 332 -16.36 -6.76 30.24
C ASN A 332 -15.40 -7.51 29.30
N ALA A 333 -14.11 -7.59 29.67
CA ALA A 333 -13.06 -8.26 28.91
C ALA A 333 -12.39 -9.36 29.75
N PRO A 334 -13.08 -10.49 30.02
CA PRO A 334 -12.57 -11.58 30.86
C PRO A 334 -11.43 -12.34 30.16
N LEU A 335 -10.20 -12.19 30.66
CA LEU A 335 -9.00 -12.78 30.07
C LEU A 335 -9.04 -14.32 30.00
N ASP A 336 -9.66 -14.95 31.01
CA ASP A 336 -9.82 -16.40 31.14
C ASP A 336 -10.75 -17.00 30.07
N GLU A 337 -11.60 -16.19 29.45
CA GLU A 337 -12.43 -16.60 28.32
C GLU A 337 -11.65 -16.65 26.99
N LEU A 338 -10.43 -16.10 26.90
CA LEU A 338 -9.61 -16.23 25.69
C LEU A 338 -8.85 -17.56 25.66
N THR A 339 -8.56 -18.11 24.48
CA THR A 339 -7.63 -19.25 24.38
C THR A 339 -6.21 -18.83 24.79
N PRO A 340 -5.35 -19.77 25.25
CA PRO A 340 -4.00 -19.44 25.73
C PRO A 340 -3.18 -18.62 24.72
N PHE A 341 -3.37 -18.88 23.43
CA PHE A 341 -2.73 -18.11 22.35
C PHE A 341 -3.08 -16.61 22.41
N TYR A 342 -4.37 -16.27 22.55
CA TYR A 342 -4.81 -14.87 22.62
C TYR A 342 -4.59 -14.23 24.00
N GLN A 343 -4.52 -15.04 25.07
CA GLN A 343 -4.14 -14.53 26.39
C GLN A 343 -2.73 -13.92 26.37
N HIS A 344 -1.76 -14.60 25.73
CA HIS A 344 -0.40 -14.07 25.60
C HIS A 344 -0.31 -12.81 24.73
N ARG A 345 -1.22 -12.65 23.78
CA ARG A 345 -1.31 -11.48 22.89
C ARG A 345 -2.09 -10.31 23.53
N SER A 346 -2.88 -10.58 24.56
CA SER A 346 -3.66 -9.56 25.28
C SER A 346 -2.76 -8.69 26.15
N ALA A 347 -3.11 -7.41 26.27
CA ALA A 347 -2.46 -6.47 27.17
C ALA A 347 -3.50 -5.79 28.07
N PRO A 348 -3.15 -5.47 29.33
CA PRO A 348 -4.04 -4.78 30.25
C PRO A 348 -4.36 -3.36 29.82
N ASP A 349 -3.40 -2.69 29.16
CA ASP A 349 -3.52 -1.31 28.69
C ASP A 349 -3.02 -1.18 27.25
N VAL A 350 -3.60 -0.24 26.50
CA VAL A 350 -3.18 0.06 25.12
C VAL A 350 -2.08 1.13 25.12
N SER A 351 -0.86 0.70 24.77
CA SER A 351 0.32 1.58 24.69
C SER A 351 0.15 2.72 23.67
N LEU A 352 0.87 3.83 23.87
CA LEU A 352 0.87 4.97 22.94
C LEU A 352 1.29 4.56 21.53
N ALA A 353 2.28 3.67 21.41
CA ALA A 353 2.75 3.17 20.13
C ALA A 353 1.65 2.42 19.37
N LEU A 354 0.90 1.56 20.06
CA LEU A 354 -0.21 0.83 19.44
C LEU A 354 -1.34 1.77 18.99
N ARG A 355 -1.64 2.79 19.79
CA ARG A 355 -2.58 3.88 19.41
C ARG A 355 -2.09 4.64 18.18
N LEU A 356 -0.80 4.95 18.10
CA LEU A 356 -0.18 5.61 16.95
C LEU A 356 -0.26 4.74 15.70
N TYR A 357 0.14 3.47 15.78
CA TYR A 357 0.09 2.54 14.64
C TYR A 357 -1.32 2.42 14.08
N TYR A 358 -2.32 2.31 14.94
CA TYR A 358 -3.72 2.27 14.54
C TYR A 358 -4.21 3.58 13.92
N CYS A 359 -4.14 4.69 14.67
CA CYS A 359 -4.78 5.93 14.24
C CYS A 359 -4.01 6.59 13.07
N VAL A 360 -2.68 6.63 13.15
CA VAL A 360 -1.84 7.16 12.07
C VAL A 360 -1.86 6.23 10.87
N GLY A 361 -1.83 4.92 11.08
CA GLY A 361 -1.94 3.93 10.01
C GLY A 361 -3.21 4.12 9.19
N PHE A 362 -4.36 4.22 9.85
CA PHE A 362 -5.65 4.45 9.17
C PHE A 362 -5.77 5.85 8.57
N ALA A 363 -5.24 6.90 9.21
CA ALA A 363 -5.19 8.24 8.63
C ALA A 363 -4.39 8.26 7.32
N VAL A 364 -3.18 7.68 7.33
CA VAL A 364 -2.30 7.62 6.15
C VAL A 364 -2.90 6.73 5.07
N ALA A 365 -3.56 5.62 5.44
CA ALA A 365 -4.31 4.78 4.51
C ALA A 365 -5.40 5.56 3.78
N LEU A 366 -6.23 6.32 4.52
CA LEU A 366 -7.28 7.17 3.94
C LEU A 366 -6.72 8.30 3.06
N ILE A 367 -5.60 8.92 3.45
CA ILE A 367 -4.89 9.92 2.63
C ILE A 367 -4.40 9.28 1.34
N GLY A 368 -3.79 8.09 1.40
CA GLY A 368 -3.35 7.34 0.24
C GLY A 368 -4.51 7.04 -0.71
N MET A 369 -5.64 6.58 -0.20
CA MET A 369 -6.87 6.37 -0.98
C MET A 369 -7.41 7.67 -1.59
N ALA A 370 -7.37 8.80 -0.86
CA ALA A 370 -7.75 10.10 -1.39
C ALA A 370 -6.84 10.53 -2.56
N LEU A 371 -5.53 10.30 -2.47
CA LEU A 371 -4.57 10.58 -3.54
C LEU A 371 -4.78 9.68 -4.76
N ILE A 372 -5.10 8.40 -4.55
CA ILE A 372 -5.48 7.46 -5.61
C ILE A 372 -6.72 8.01 -6.34
N SER A 373 -7.77 8.35 -5.58
CA SER A 373 -9.00 8.92 -6.11
C SER A 373 -8.74 10.21 -6.90
N LEU A 374 -7.94 11.15 -6.38
CA LEU A 374 -7.57 12.40 -7.08
C LEU A 374 -6.82 12.17 -8.39
N SER A 375 -6.07 11.07 -8.47
CA SER A 375 -5.28 10.72 -9.66
C SER A 375 -6.18 10.26 -10.81
N HIS A 376 -7.33 9.63 -10.50
CA HIS A 376 -8.34 9.25 -11.49
C HIS A 376 -9.16 10.44 -11.99
N GLU A 377 -9.63 10.33 -13.23
CA GLU A 377 -10.70 11.17 -13.77
C GLU A 377 -12.01 10.37 -13.76
N HIS A 378 -13.06 10.91 -13.14
CA HIS A 378 -14.35 10.24 -12.94
C HIS A 378 -15.43 10.83 -13.84
N LYS A 379 -16.27 9.99 -14.43
CA LYS A 379 -17.50 10.41 -15.12
C LYS A 379 -18.56 10.66 -14.06
N LEU A 380 -18.63 11.87 -13.53
CA LEU A 380 -19.78 12.30 -12.75
C LEU A 380 -20.63 13.21 -13.63
N PRO A 381 -21.96 13.04 -13.69
CA PRO A 381 -22.84 14.10 -14.16
C PRO A 381 -22.76 15.24 -13.13
N VAL A 382 -21.81 16.16 -13.35
CA VAL A 382 -21.48 17.26 -12.42
C VAL A 382 -22.71 18.08 -12.03
N ALA A 383 -23.74 18.11 -12.89
CA ALA A 383 -24.99 18.82 -12.64
C ALA A 383 -25.91 18.16 -11.59
N VAL A 384 -25.74 16.87 -11.28
CA VAL A 384 -26.76 16.09 -10.54
C VAL A 384 -26.24 15.52 -9.20
N CYS A 385 -24.91 15.49 -9.00
CA CYS A 385 -24.28 15.08 -7.75
C CYS A 385 -24.62 16.05 -6.60
N ARG A 386 -24.88 15.55 -5.39
CA ARG A 386 -25.21 16.40 -4.23
C ARG A 386 -24.02 17.22 -3.75
N VAL A 387 -22.84 16.59 -3.64
CA VAL A 387 -21.61 17.22 -3.12
C VAL A 387 -20.46 16.99 -4.10
N PRO A 388 -19.75 18.04 -4.55
CA PRO A 388 -18.64 17.88 -5.47
C PRO A 388 -17.51 17.08 -4.82
N LYS A 389 -16.78 16.30 -5.64
CA LYS A 389 -15.71 15.40 -5.20
C LYS A 389 -14.66 16.08 -4.30
N TRP A 390 -14.22 17.29 -4.65
CA TRP A 390 -13.20 17.98 -3.87
C TRP A 390 -13.64 18.22 -2.42
N LEU A 391 -14.91 18.57 -2.19
CA LEU A 391 -15.44 18.81 -0.85
C LEU A 391 -15.58 17.51 -0.04
N ARG A 392 -15.95 16.41 -0.70
CA ARG A 392 -15.97 15.06 -0.09
C ARG A 392 -14.58 14.61 0.35
N LEU A 393 -13.58 14.82 -0.51
CA LEU A 393 -12.19 14.53 -0.19
C LEU A 393 -11.64 15.46 0.90
N CYS A 394 -12.00 16.74 0.91
CA CYS A 394 -11.66 17.64 2.02
C CYS A 394 -12.25 17.17 3.35
N ASN A 395 -13.51 16.70 3.37
CA ASN A 395 -14.10 16.07 4.56
C ASN A 395 -13.30 14.84 5.01
N ARG A 396 -12.94 13.95 4.06
CA ARG A 396 -12.10 12.78 4.35
C ARG A 396 -10.77 13.21 4.98
N LEU A 397 -10.08 14.21 4.41
CA LEU A 397 -8.82 14.73 4.95
C LEU A 397 -8.98 15.40 6.31
N ALA A 398 -10.08 16.11 6.56
CA ALA A 398 -10.37 16.69 7.87
C ALA A 398 -10.51 15.60 8.94
N VAL A 399 -11.19 14.49 8.62
CA VAL A 399 -11.26 13.34 9.52
C VAL A 399 -9.89 12.69 9.71
N CYS A 400 -9.04 12.58 8.67
CA CYS A 400 -7.66 12.12 8.83
C CYS A 400 -6.87 12.96 9.84
N VAL A 401 -7.06 14.29 9.87
CA VAL A 401 -6.43 15.16 10.88
C VAL A 401 -6.89 14.79 12.28
N VAL A 402 -8.19 14.50 12.47
CA VAL A 402 -8.71 14.00 13.76
C VAL A 402 -8.05 12.69 14.15
N PHE A 403 -7.93 11.73 13.23
CA PHE A 403 -7.22 10.47 13.48
C PHE A 403 -5.76 10.69 13.91
N LEU A 404 -5.04 11.61 13.26
CA LEU A 404 -3.64 11.92 13.63
C LEU A 404 -3.52 12.51 15.04
N CYS A 405 -4.53 13.24 15.51
CA CYS A 405 -4.56 13.81 16.85
C CYS A 405 -5.10 12.84 17.92
N LEU A 406 -5.81 11.78 17.52
CA LEU A 406 -6.53 10.90 18.44
C LEU A 406 -5.64 10.14 19.45
N PRO A 407 -4.41 9.70 19.09
CA PRO A 407 -3.48 9.11 20.04
C PRO A 407 -3.16 10.00 21.25
N ALA A 408 -3.24 11.33 21.10
CA ALA A 408 -2.98 12.28 22.17
C ALA A 408 -4.04 12.25 23.30
N ALA A 409 -5.17 11.59 23.09
CA ALA A 409 -6.17 11.38 24.14
C ALA A 409 -5.64 10.50 25.29
N GLY A 410 -4.60 9.69 25.03
CA GLY A 410 -3.95 8.84 26.04
C GLY A 410 -4.96 7.98 26.80
N ASP A 411 -4.78 7.86 28.11
CA ASP A 411 -5.56 6.98 28.99
C ASP A 411 -7.02 7.40 29.20
N ARG A 412 -7.45 8.54 28.61
CA ARG A 412 -8.84 9.01 28.69
C ARG A 412 -9.81 8.18 27.85
N LEU A 413 -9.30 7.46 26.85
CA LEU A 413 -10.08 6.58 26.01
C LEU A 413 -9.59 5.15 26.21
N ASN A 414 -10.49 4.26 26.61
CA ASN A 414 -10.23 2.83 26.50
C ASN A 414 -10.28 2.38 25.03
N SER A 415 -9.86 1.17 24.75
CA SER A 415 -9.77 0.60 23.41
C SER A 415 -11.13 0.45 22.75
N LEU A 416 -12.18 0.14 23.51
CA LEU A 416 -13.54 0.04 22.97
C LEU A 416 -14.06 1.42 22.53
N GLU A 417 -13.84 2.45 23.33
CA GLU A 417 -14.19 3.84 23.01
C GLU A 417 -13.37 4.37 21.84
N LEU A 418 -12.06 4.07 21.80
CA LEU A 418 -11.17 4.48 20.72
C LEU A 418 -11.59 3.84 19.39
N ILE A 419 -11.80 2.51 19.39
CA ILE A 419 -12.28 1.76 18.22
C ILE A 419 -13.68 2.26 17.82
N GLY A 420 -14.58 2.48 18.78
CA GLY A 420 -15.93 2.97 18.54
C GLY A 420 -15.95 4.36 17.90
N LEU A 421 -15.14 5.30 18.41
CA LEU A 421 -15.00 6.63 17.85
C LEU A 421 -14.40 6.59 16.44
N ALA A 422 -13.35 5.80 16.23
CA ALA A 422 -12.75 5.58 14.92
C ALA A 422 -13.76 4.99 13.92
N THR A 423 -14.55 3.98 14.32
CA THR A 423 -15.64 3.45 13.49
C THR A 423 -16.66 4.52 13.17
N GLY A 424 -17.09 5.33 14.15
CA GLY A 424 -18.05 6.42 13.92
C GLY A 424 -17.55 7.46 12.92
N LEU A 425 -16.26 7.84 13.00
CA LEU A 425 -15.60 8.73 12.04
C LEU A 425 -15.51 8.10 10.64
N MET A 426 -15.22 6.81 10.54
CA MET A 426 -15.18 6.07 9.27
C MET A 426 -16.56 5.96 8.62
N VAL A 427 -17.59 5.66 9.43
CA VAL A 427 -19.00 5.65 8.99
C VAL A 427 -19.41 7.05 8.51
N TRP A 428 -18.98 8.11 9.21
CA TRP A 428 -19.22 9.49 8.77
C TRP A 428 -18.59 9.78 7.40
N ILE A 429 -17.32 9.40 7.18
CA ILE A 429 -16.69 9.53 5.86
C ILE A 429 -17.52 8.82 4.81
N LEU A 430 -17.87 7.55 5.03
CA LEU A 430 -18.63 6.76 4.08
C LEU A 430 -20.00 7.38 3.79
N ALA A 431 -20.72 7.81 4.83
CA ALA A 431 -22.01 8.45 4.69
C ALA A 431 -21.94 9.73 3.86
N VAL A 432 -20.96 10.61 4.11
CA VAL A 432 -20.74 11.84 3.31
C VAL A 432 -20.34 11.51 1.88
N GLU A 433 -19.54 10.46 1.66
CA GLU A 433 -19.10 10.03 0.34
C GLU A 433 -20.27 9.49 -0.50
N LEU A 434 -21.09 8.61 0.09
CA LEU A 434 -22.27 8.02 -0.54
C LEU A 434 -23.38 9.05 -0.76
N TRP A 435 -23.73 9.80 0.29
CA TRP A 435 -24.70 10.91 0.19
C TRP A 435 -24.25 11.92 -0.85
N GLY A 436 -22.97 12.29 -0.81
CA GLY A 436 -22.44 13.27 -1.73
C GLY A 436 -22.43 12.81 -3.17
N LYS A 437 -22.11 11.53 -3.45
CA LYS A 437 -22.12 10.90 -4.79
C LYS A 437 -23.55 10.70 -5.33
N SER A 438 -24.54 10.55 -4.46
CA SER A 438 -25.93 10.33 -4.87
C SER A 438 -26.53 11.50 -5.67
N CYS A 439 -27.54 11.17 -6.48
CA CYS A 439 -28.28 12.11 -7.29
C CYS A 439 -29.18 13.01 -6.43
N LYS A 440 -29.22 14.33 -6.69
CA LYS A 440 -30.13 15.27 -6.00
C LYS A 440 -31.62 14.88 -6.13
N LEU A 441 -31.98 14.21 -7.23
CA LEU A 441 -33.36 13.85 -7.56
C LEU A 441 -33.79 12.48 -7.02
N GLN A 442 -32.87 11.70 -6.45
CA GLN A 442 -33.17 10.40 -5.85
C GLN A 442 -33.32 10.51 -4.33
N SER A 443 -34.23 9.71 -3.77
CA SER A 443 -34.27 9.39 -2.35
C SER A 443 -32.97 8.65 -1.96
N PHE A 444 -32.43 8.92 -0.76
CA PHE A 444 -31.18 8.30 -0.30
C PHE A 444 -31.39 6.96 0.40
N VAL A 445 -32.55 6.77 1.02
CA VAL A 445 -32.81 5.66 1.95
C VAL A 445 -33.71 4.61 1.32
N TRP A 446 -34.60 5.01 0.41
CA TRP A 446 -35.63 4.15 -0.18
C TRP A 446 -35.53 4.15 -1.70
N GLU A 447 -35.69 2.98 -2.29
CA GLU A 447 -35.75 2.78 -3.74
C GLU A 447 -37.09 3.29 -4.26
N GLU A 448 -37.21 4.60 -4.45
CA GLU A 448 -38.32 5.21 -5.18
C GLU A 448 -37.90 5.42 -6.64
N ASP A 449 -38.64 4.75 -7.54
CA ASP A 449 -38.73 4.95 -8.98
C ASP A 449 -37.40 5.21 -9.71
N GLU A 450 -36.82 4.14 -10.28
CA GLU A 450 -35.68 4.18 -11.20
C GLU A 450 -35.90 5.13 -12.41
N THR A 451 -37.15 5.53 -12.66
CA THR A 451 -37.61 6.37 -13.77
C THR A 451 -37.08 7.82 -13.79
N ARG A 452 -36.45 8.31 -12.70
CA ARG A 452 -35.96 9.70 -12.62
C ARG A 452 -34.49 9.92 -12.99
N CYS A 453 -33.70 8.86 -13.14
CA CYS A 453 -32.28 8.97 -13.48
C CYS A 453 -32.06 8.94 -15.00
N ARG A 454 -32.03 10.12 -15.63
CA ARG A 454 -31.72 10.26 -17.05
C ARG A 454 -30.22 10.08 -17.32
N TYR A 455 -29.87 9.07 -18.11
CA TYR A 455 -28.50 8.86 -18.59
C TYR A 455 -28.23 9.79 -19.78
N THR A 456 -27.25 10.70 -19.64
CA THR A 456 -26.80 11.56 -20.73
C THR A 456 -25.60 10.94 -21.43
N ALA A 457 -25.74 10.63 -22.74
CA ALA A 457 -24.64 10.12 -23.55
C ALA A 457 -24.17 11.17 -24.56
N ARG A 458 -22.85 11.24 -24.80
CA ARG A 458 -22.30 11.95 -25.96
C ARG A 458 -22.56 11.11 -27.21
N CYS A 459 -23.51 11.54 -28.04
CA CYS A 459 -23.82 10.89 -29.30
C CYS A 459 -23.31 11.75 -30.47
N ALA A 460 -22.69 11.12 -31.47
CA ALA A 460 -22.40 11.80 -32.73
C ALA A 460 -23.71 12.23 -33.38
N ARG A 461 -23.79 13.47 -33.89
CA ARG A 461 -25.01 14.06 -34.45
C ARG A 461 -25.78 13.13 -35.39
N ARG A 462 -25.08 12.38 -36.23
CA ARG A 462 -25.68 11.39 -37.15
C ARG A 462 -26.38 10.24 -36.42
N LYS A 463 -25.74 9.66 -35.39
CA LYS A 463 -26.34 8.60 -34.57
C LYS A 463 -27.50 9.12 -33.73
N LEU A 464 -27.47 10.40 -33.37
CA LEU A 464 -28.57 11.07 -32.69
C LEU A 464 -29.78 11.24 -33.62
N GLU A 465 -29.56 11.75 -34.82
CA GLU A 465 -30.58 11.90 -35.86
C GLU A 465 -31.18 10.55 -36.27
N ASP A 466 -30.39 9.47 -36.26
CA ASP A 466 -30.87 8.11 -36.52
C ASP A 466 -31.69 7.55 -35.35
N ALA A 467 -31.30 7.81 -34.10
CA ALA A 467 -32.06 7.39 -32.91
C ALA A 467 -33.38 8.18 -32.74
N MET A 468 -33.42 9.45 -33.12
CA MET A 468 -34.64 10.26 -33.12
C MET A 468 -35.66 9.82 -34.18
N LYS A 469 -35.22 9.12 -35.23
CA LYS A 469 -36.13 8.54 -36.24
C LYS A 469 -36.75 7.22 -35.79
N SER A 470 -36.16 6.56 -34.79
CA SER A 470 -36.67 5.30 -34.23
C SER A 470 -37.42 5.56 -32.92
N ASP A 471 -38.61 6.16 -32.99
CA ASP A 471 -39.72 6.23 -32.01
C ASP A 471 -39.44 6.27 -30.47
N GLY A 472 -38.21 6.54 -30.03
CA GLY A 472 -37.84 6.66 -28.63
C GLY A 472 -37.87 8.12 -28.20
N GLU A 473 -38.52 8.41 -27.06
CA GLU A 473 -38.45 9.71 -26.40
C GLU A 473 -36.99 10.01 -26.00
N VAL A 474 -36.32 10.81 -26.83
CA VAL A 474 -34.98 11.32 -26.56
C VAL A 474 -35.10 12.78 -26.17
N ASP A 475 -34.92 13.09 -24.89
CA ASP A 475 -35.00 14.45 -24.36
C ASP A 475 -33.62 15.12 -24.45
N VAL A 476 -33.49 16.17 -25.26
CA VAL A 476 -32.19 16.80 -25.56
C VAL A 476 -31.92 17.92 -24.57
N VAL A 477 -30.83 17.80 -23.79
CA VAL A 477 -30.41 18.82 -22.83
C VAL A 477 -29.15 19.52 -23.36
N GLU A 478 -29.23 20.83 -23.55
CA GLU A 478 -28.10 21.70 -23.91
C GLU A 478 -27.34 22.16 -22.66
N LEU A 479 -26.03 21.89 -22.60
CA LEU A 479 -25.15 22.27 -21.48
C LEU A 479 -24.20 23.43 -21.82
N GLY A 480 -24.41 24.15 -22.93
CA GLY A 480 -23.69 25.37 -23.27
C GLY A 480 -23.81 25.78 -24.74
N ARG A 481 -23.29 26.96 -25.09
CA ARG A 481 -23.38 27.60 -26.43
C ARG A 481 -22.78 26.78 -27.59
N SER A 482 -22.09 25.67 -27.31
CA SER A 482 -21.37 24.83 -28.28
C SER A 482 -21.68 23.32 -28.17
N GLU A 483 -22.48 22.87 -27.20
CA GLU A 483 -22.57 21.44 -26.87
C GLU A 483 -24.03 21.00 -26.68
N LYS A 484 -24.51 20.12 -27.57
CA LYS A 484 -25.82 19.46 -27.47
C LYS A 484 -25.65 17.98 -27.13
N THR A 485 -26.35 17.50 -26.12
CA THR A 485 -26.37 16.11 -25.65
C THR A 485 -27.79 15.57 -25.62
N ALA A 486 -27.94 14.26 -25.80
CA ALA A 486 -29.23 13.59 -25.68
C ALA A 486 -29.33 12.73 -24.44
N ALA A 487 -30.50 12.75 -23.82
CA ALA A 487 -30.91 11.79 -22.80
C ALA A 487 -31.89 10.79 -23.43
N LEU A 488 -31.68 9.49 -23.21
CA LEU A 488 -32.75 8.52 -23.42
C LEU A 488 -33.53 8.40 -22.10
N ALA A 489 -34.85 8.53 -22.16
CA ALA A 489 -35.70 7.98 -21.13
C ALA A 489 -35.80 6.47 -21.37
N MET A 490 -35.42 5.65 -20.41
CA MET A 490 -35.85 4.25 -20.40
C MET A 490 -37.19 4.24 -19.69
N SER A 491 -38.27 4.07 -20.47
CA SER A 491 -39.66 3.96 -20.02
C SER A 491 -39.91 2.66 -19.28
#